data_AF-A0AAU1K236-F1
#
_entry.id   AF-A0AAU1K236-F1
#
_cell.length_a   1.000
_cell.length_b   1.000
_cell.length_c   1.000
_cell.angle_alpha   90.00
_cell.angle_beta   90.00
_cell.angle_gamma   90.00
#
_symmetry.space_group_name_H-M   'P 1'
#
loop_
_entity.id
_entity.type
_entity.pdbx_description
1 polymer ?
#
loop_
_entity_poly.entity_id
_entity_poly.type
_entity_poly.pdbx_seq_one_letter_code
_entity_poly.pdbx_strand_id
1 'polypeptide(L)'
;MTDEDALFQLFDDPSSETIAQPSVPQPIAAWQISQIRAALDSLGTTDMSERREQVEAVVGRPVAALGELMYDDVRPLLEGLHARRAASGASTTSAWDERDEETWIDRL
;
A
#
# COMPACT_ATOMS: atom_id res chain seq x y z
N MET A 1 -14.60 -49.55 7.33
CA MET A 1 -14.10 -49.24 8.68
C MET A 1 -12.62 -48.91 8.56
N THR A 2 -12.14 -47.69 8.36
CA THR A 2 -12.69 -46.44 7.80
C THR A 2 -11.42 -45.76 7.25
N ASP A 3 -11.21 -45.81 5.93
CA ASP A 3 -10.07 -45.12 5.27
C ASP A 3 -10.33 -43.61 5.16
N GLU A 4 -11.54 -43.17 5.53
CA GLU A 4 -11.97 -41.77 5.55
C GLU A 4 -11.37 -40.98 6.72
N ASP A 5 -10.91 -41.63 7.79
CA ASP A 5 -10.28 -40.98 8.96
C ASP A 5 -8.86 -40.47 8.64
N ALA A 6 -8.19 -41.05 7.64
CA ALA A 6 -6.84 -40.65 7.23
C ALA A 6 -6.84 -39.35 6.40
N LEU A 7 -7.95 -39.02 5.73
CA LEU A 7 -8.07 -37.80 4.92
C LEU A 7 -8.26 -36.54 5.78
N PHE A 8 -8.78 -36.67 7.01
CA PHE A 8 -8.93 -35.53 7.92
C PHE A 8 -7.65 -35.17 8.66
N GLN A 9 -6.64 -36.06 8.70
CA GLN A 9 -5.41 -35.83 9.45
C GLN A 9 -4.33 -35.05 8.66
N LEU A 10 -4.55 -34.76 7.38
CA LEU A 10 -3.66 -33.91 6.56
C LEU A 10 -3.78 -32.41 6.89
N PHE A 11 -4.78 -32.01 7.68
CA PHE A 11 -4.93 -30.64 8.18
C PHE A 11 -4.26 -30.41 9.54
N ASP A 12 -3.50 -31.38 10.07
CA ASP A 12 -2.47 -31.10 11.08
C ASP A 12 -1.26 -30.50 10.34
N ASP A 13 -1.44 -29.32 9.76
CA ASP A 13 -0.32 -28.42 9.51
C ASP A 13 0.13 -28.01 10.91
N PRO A 14 1.30 -28.46 11.41
CA PRO A 14 1.84 -27.88 12.62
C PRO A 14 2.04 -26.43 12.24
N SER A 15 1.12 -25.60 12.74
CA SER A 15 0.96 -24.21 12.38
C SER A 15 2.32 -23.70 11.99
N SER A 16 2.54 -23.53 10.68
CA SER A 16 3.61 -22.66 10.25
C SER A 16 3.16 -21.30 10.75
N GLU A 17 3.38 -21.06 12.05
CA GLU A 17 3.74 -19.78 12.63
C GLU A 17 4.77 -19.27 11.63
N THR A 18 4.25 -18.57 10.63
CA THR A 18 5.02 -17.62 9.87
C THR A 18 5.35 -16.62 10.94
N ILE A 19 6.40 -16.93 11.72
CA ILE A 19 7.02 -16.02 12.66
C ILE A 19 7.20 -14.80 11.80
N ALA A 20 6.39 -13.76 12.05
CA ALA A 20 6.47 -12.52 11.34
C ALA A 20 7.90 -12.05 11.58
N GLN A 21 8.79 -12.34 10.62
CA GLN A 21 10.16 -11.89 10.69
C GLN A 21 10.04 -10.39 10.89
N PRO A 22 10.74 -9.80 11.88
CA PRO A 22 10.70 -8.36 12.03
C PRO A 22 11.10 -7.79 10.69
N SER A 23 10.16 -7.16 9.99
CA SER A 23 10.39 -6.53 8.70
C SER A 23 11.50 -5.53 8.95
N VAL A 24 12.72 -5.90 8.59
CA VAL A 24 13.86 -5.00 8.72
C VAL A 24 13.46 -3.71 7.99
N PRO A 25 13.64 -2.52 8.59
CA PRO A 25 13.24 -1.28 7.95
C PRO A 25 14.00 -1.15 6.63
N GLN A 26 13.29 -1.43 5.52
CA GLN A 26 13.85 -1.37 4.19
C GLN A 26 13.63 0.03 3.63
N PRO A 27 14.67 0.66 3.05
CA PRO A 27 14.49 1.91 2.32
C PRO A 27 13.56 1.67 1.12
N ILE A 28 12.83 2.71 0.73
CA ILE A 28 11.91 2.61 -0.40
C ILE A 28 12.66 2.59 -1.73
N ALA A 29 12.12 1.84 -2.69
CA ALA A 29 12.67 1.77 -4.03
C ALA A 29 12.32 3.02 -4.85
N ALA A 30 13.11 3.31 -5.89
CA ALA A 30 12.92 4.47 -6.75
C ALA A 30 11.53 4.52 -7.42
N TRP A 31 10.95 3.36 -7.77
CA TRP A 31 9.59 3.29 -8.32
C TRP A 31 8.52 3.68 -7.30
N GLN A 32 8.72 3.40 -6.00
CA GLN A 32 7.81 3.83 -4.93
C GLN A 32 7.89 5.35 -4.74
N ILE A 33 9.09 5.93 -4.83
CA ILE A 33 9.26 7.40 -4.85
C ILE A 33 8.46 8.02 -6.00
N SER A 34 8.53 7.42 -7.19
CA SER A 34 7.76 7.88 -8.35
C SER A 34 6.25 7.79 -8.14
N GLN A 35 5.76 6.73 -7.50
CA GLN A 35 4.33 6.62 -7.16
C GLN A 35 3.88 7.71 -6.17
N ILE A 36 4.65 7.95 -5.11
CA ILE A 36 4.36 9.01 -4.14
C ILE A 36 4.34 10.38 -4.84
N ARG A 37 5.28 10.63 -5.75
CA ARG A 37 5.30 11.86 -6.56
C ARG A 37 4.06 11.99 -7.43
N ALA A 38 3.64 10.92 -8.11
CA ALA A 38 2.43 10.94 -8.93
C ALA A 38 1.16 11.20 -8.08
N ALA A 39 1.07 10.58 -6.90
CA ALA A 39 -0.03 10.82 -5.97
C ALA A 39 -0.06 12.29 -5.48
N LEU A 40 1.10 12.86 -5.11
CA LEU A 40 1.22 14.28 -4.75
C LEU A 40 0.87 15.21 -5.92
N ASP A 41 1.29 14.87 -7.14
CA ASP A 41 0.97 15.65 -8.34
C ASP A 41 -0.52 15.64 -8.63
N SER A 42 -1.18 14.49 -8.42
CA SER A 42 -2.62 14.37 -8.55
C SER A 42 -3.40 15.26 -7.57
N LEU A 43 -2.82 15.65 -6.43
CA LEU A 43 -3.46 16.62 -5.52
C LEU A 43 -3.46 18.05 -6.09
N GLY A 44 -2.76 18.30 -7.21
CA GLY A 44 -2.64 19.64 -7.81
C GLY A 44 -1.74 20.58 -7.00
N THR A 45 -1.07 20.07 -5.97
CA THR A 45 -0.18 20.85 -5.12
C THR A 45 1.04 21.29 -5.93
N THR A 46 1.18 22.59 -6.16
CA THR A 46 2.32 23.17 -6.90
C THR A 46 3.46 23.56 -5.96
N ASP A 47 3.17 23.74 -4.67
CA ASP A 47 4.15 24.15 -3.68
C ASP A 47 4.88 22.96 -3.04
N MET A 48 6.22 23.03 -3.03
CA MET A 48 7.06 21.97 -2.46
C MET A 48 6.96 21.90 -0.94
N SER A 49 6.73 23.02 -0.24
CA SER A 49 6.52 23.02 1.20
C SER A 49 5.21 22.34 1.55
N GLU A 50 4.15 22.62 0.79
CA GLU A 50 2.85 21.97 0.97
C GLU A 50 2.95 20.47 0.70
N ARG A 51 3.61 20.04 -0.40
CA ARG A 51 3.87 18.60 -0.67
C ARG A 51 4.58 17.92 0.49
N ARG A 52 5.59 18.57 1.08
CA ARG A 52 6.33 18.05 2.24
C ARG A 52 5.45 17.94 3.48
N GLU A 53 4.63 18.96 3.77
CA GLU A 53 3.70 18.95 4.90
C GLU A 53 2.69 17.79 4.79
N GLN A 54 2.20 17.49 3.59
CA GLN A 54 1.31 16.34 3.37
C GLN A 54 1.98 15.01 3.75
N VAL A 55 3.27 14.85 3.40
CA VAL A 55 4.05 13.65 3.73
C VAL A 55 4.31 13.58 5.23
N GLU A 56 4.79 14.66 5.82
CA GLU A 56 5.10 14.75 7.26
C GLU A 56 3.85 14.51 8.13
N ALA A 57 2.67 14.95 7.67
CA ALA A 57 1.41 14.72 8.36
C ALA A 57 1.01 13.24 8.46
N VAL A 58 1.41 12.41 7.48
CA VAL A 58 1.12 10.97 7.50
C VAL A 58 2.20 10.18 8.23
N VAL A 59 3.48 10.54 8.02
CA VAL A 59 4.62 9.84 8.62
C VAL A 59 4.81 10.24 10.10
N GLY A 60 4.30 11.40 10.51
CA GLY A 60 4.39 11.87 11.90
C GLY A 60 5.79 12.33 12.34
N ARG A 61 6.70 12.53 11.40
CA ARG A 61 8.06 13.04 11.61
C ARG A 61 8.46 13.97 10.47
N PRO A 62 9.39 14.93 10.70
CA PRO A 62 9.94 15.74 9.62
C PRO A 62 10.71 14.86 8.64
N VAL A 63 10.58 15.14 7.34
CA VAL A 63 11.20 14.38 6.26
C VAL A 63 11.94 15.34 5.34
N ALA A 64 13.27 15.19 5.23
CA ALA A 64 14.07 16.07 4.37
C ALA A 64 13.97 15.66 2.89
N ALA A 65 13.80 14.36 2.63
CA ALA A 65 13.63 13.82 1.29
C ALA A 65 12.76 12.55 1.28
N LEU A 66 12.03 12.32 0.19
CA LEU A 66 11.24 11.10 0.01
C LEU A 66 12.10 9.81 0.12
N GLY A 67 13.39 9.87 -0.17
CA GLY A 67 14.30 8.74 0.00
C GLY A 67 14.59 8.34 1.45
N GLU A 68 14.20 9.16 2.43
CA GLU A 68 14.30 8.81 3.87
C GLU A 68 13.11 7.98 4.36
N LEU A 69 12.08 7.84 3.53
CA LEU A 69 10.92 7.01 3.80
C LEU A 69 11.30 5.53 3.77
N MET A 70 10.70 4.77 4.68
CA MET A 70 10.83 3.33 4.76
C MET A 70 9.65 2.65 4.07
N TYR A 71 9.82 1.37 3.72
CA TYR A 71 8.79 0.57 3.07
C TYR A 71 7.44 0.62 3.82
N ASP A 72 7.49 0.63 5.15
CA ASP A 72 6.33 0.73 6.03
C ASP A 72 5.60 2.08 5.89
N ASP A 73 6.32 3.16 5.58
CA ASP A 73 5.74 4.50 5.40
C ASP A 73 4.97 4.63 4.08
N VAL A 74 5.27 3.82 3.07
CA VAL A 74 4.73 4.00 1.69
C VAL A 74 3.24 3.76 1.62
N ARG A 75 2.77 2.63 2.17
CA ARG A 75 1.35 2.27 2.12
C ARG A 75 0.46 3.31 2.82
N PRO A 76 0.70 3.67 4.10
CA PRO A 76 -0.12 4.67 4.78
C PRO A 76 -0.04 6.03 4.09
N LEU A 77 1.13 6.39 3.54
CA LEU A 77 1.29 7.63 2.79
C LEU A 77 0.41 7.66 1.54
N LEU A 78 0.48 6.63 0.69
CA LEU A 78 -0.35 6.56 -0.52
C LEU A 78 -1.85 6.58 -0.17
N GLU A 79 -2.28 5.79 0.81
CA GLU A 79 -3.67 5.77 1.26
C GLU A 79 -4.14 7.15 1.75
N GLY A 80 -3.32 7.83 2.56
CA GLY A 80 -3.61 9.18 3.04
C GLY A 80 -3.71 10.21 1.91
N LEU A 81 -2.84 10.13 0.90
CA LEU A 81 -2.89 11.02 -0.27
C LEU A 81 -4.14 10.75 -1.13
N HIS A 82 -4.49 9.48 -1.35
CA HIS A 82 -5.70 9.11 -2.07
C HIS A 82 -6.98 9.55 -1.35
N ALA A 83 -7.05 9.35 -0.03
CA ALA A 83 -8.18 9.79 0.78
C ALA A 83 -8.36 11.32 0.73
N ARG A 84 -7.25 12.08 0.78
CA ARG A 84 -7.28 13.54 0.61
C ARG A 84 -7.76 13.96 -0.78
N ARG A 85 -7.30 13.27 -1.83
CA ARG A 85 -7.77 13.51 -3.20
C ARG A 85 -9.27 13.28 -3.34
N ALA A 86 -9.77 12.20 -2.75
CA ALA A 86 -11.21 11.89 -2.72
C ALA A 86 -12.00 12.97 -1.97
N ALA A 87 -11.48 13.46 -0.84
CA ALA A 87 -12.11 14.52 -0.06
C ALA A 87 -12.14 15.89 -0.78
N SER A 88 -11.13 16.20 -1.59
CA SER A 88 -11.05 17.45 -2.37
C SER A 88 -12.04 17.52 -3.54
N GLY A 89 -12.86 16.49 -3.77
CA GLY A 89 -13.87 16.47 -4.84
C GLY A 89 -13.28 16.51 -6.25
N ALA A 90 -11.96 16.35 -6.39
CA ALA A 90 -11.26 16.28 -7.66
C ALA A 90 -11.53 14.90 -8.27
N SER A 91 -12.70 14.75 -8.88
CA SER A 91 -13.13 13.58 -9.65
C SER A 91 -12.37 13.51 -10.98
N THR A 92 -11.06 13.31 -10.93
CA THR A 92 -10.32 12.68 -12.03
C THR A 92 -9.94 11.32 -11.50
N THR A 93 -10.66 10.31 -11.99
CA THR A 93 -10.32 8.88 -11.96
C THR A 93 -9.74 8.40 -10.64
N SER A 94 -10.60 7.77 -9.83
CA SER A 94 -10.16 7.03 -8.66
C SER A 94 -9.00 6.13 -9.08
N ALA A 95 -7.90 6.10 -8.31
CA ALA A 95 -6.81 5.15 -8.52
C ALA A 95 -7.23 3.66 -8.32
N TRP A 96 -8.53 3.45 -8.12
CA TRP A 96 -9.25 2.17 -8.04
C TRP A 96 -10.21 1.95 -9.23
N ASP A 97 -10.41 2.96 -10.09
CA ASP A 97 -11.34 2.96 -11.23
C ASP A 97 -10.74 2.26 -12.47
N GLU A 98 -9.42 2.13 -12.57
CA GLU A 98 -8.75 1.28 -13.57
C GLU A 98 -8.77 -0.22 -13.16
N ARG A 99 -9.89 -0.70 -12.61
CA ARG A 99 -10.21 -2.14 -12.56
C ARG A 99 -11.19 -2.56 -13.67
N ASP A 100 -11.28 -1.79 -14.75
CA ASP A 100 -11.76 -2.29 -16.04
C ASP A 100 -10.69 -3.17 -16.70
N GLU A 101 -10.44 -4.34 -16.10
CA GLU A 101 -10.16 -5.55 -16.86
C GLU A 101 -10.78 -6.71 -16.09
N GLU A 102 -11.76 -7.32 -16.74
CA GLU A 102 -12.48 -8.54 -16.35
C GLU A 102 -11.55 -9.51 -15.62
N THR A 103 -11.74 -9.66 -14.31
CA THR A 103 -10.98 -10.64 -13.55
C THR A 103 -11.42 -12.01 -14.05
N TRP A 104 -10.51 -12.74 -14.69
CA TRP A 104 -10.60 -14.12 -15.20
C TRP A 104 -11.11 -15.20 -14.21
N ILE A 105 -11.55 -14.81 -13.02
CA ILE A 105 -12.02 -15.64 -11.91
C ILE A 105 -13.56 -15.80 -11.97
N ASP A 106 -14.11 -16.12 -13.14
CA ASP A 106 -15.44 -16.75 -13.24
C ASP A 106 -15.42 -17.77 -14.39
N ARG A 107 -14.51 -18.73 -14.26
CA ARG A 107 -14.62 -20.04 -14.90
C ARG A 107 -14.25 -21.09 -13.88
N LEU A 108 -15.23 -21.46 -13.06
CA LEU A 108 -15.30 -22.79 -12.47
C LEU A 108 -16.68 -23.39 -12.72
#